data_AF-A0A914VKR3-F1
#
_entry.id   AF-A0A914VKR3-F1
#
_cell.length_a   1.000
_cell.length_b   1.000
_cell.length_c   1.000
_cell.angle_alpha   90.00
_cell.angle_beta   90.00
_cell.angle_gamma   90.00
#
_symmetry.space_group_name_H-M   'P 1'
#
loop_
_entity.id
_entity.type
_entity.pdbx_description
1 polymer ?
#
loop_
_entity_poly.entity_id
_entity_poly.type
_entity_poly.pdbx_seq_one_letter_code
_entity_poly.pdbx_strand_id
1 'polypeptide(L)'
;MSVLWTCDTSGYFQPDGPENSQCFLYRGQKLIQQPIQFQTLTEDMVTDWKSFLDQSQSGKTRQPFFYYFSFPHVHTALWAAKDFKGKSQR
;
A
#
# COMPACT_ATOMS: atom_id res chain seq x y z
N MET A 1 -26.48 5.59 5.62
CA MET A 1 -25.88 4.70 6.64
C MET A 1 -24.47 4.37 6.17
N SER A 2 -23.49 4.67 7.03
CA SER A 2 -22.05 4.59 6.76
C SER A 2 -21.60 3.13 6.59
N VAL A 3 -21.04 2.78 5.43
CA VAL A 3 -20.33 1.51 5.20
C VAL A 3 -18.85 1.86 5.11
N LEU A 4 -18.20 2.02 6.27
CA LEU A 4 -16.84 2.56 6.31
C LEU A 4 -15.75 1.51 6.05
N TRP A 5 -16.03 0.20 6.13
CA TRP A 5 -15.02 -0.84 5.88
C TRP A 5 -15.69 -2.18 5.51
N THR A 6 -15.95 -2.42 4.23
CA THR A 6 -16.29 -3.75 3.71
C THR A 6 -15.03 -4.62 3.71
N CYS A 7 -14.65 -5.14 4.88
CA CYS A 7 -13.76 -6.28 4.93
C CYS A 7 -14.54 -7.50 4.40
N ASP A 8 -13.92 -8.31 3.55
CA ASP A 8 -14.49 -9.60 3.14
C ASP A 8 -14.70 -10.48 4.38
N THR A 9 -15.95 -10.64 4.79
CA THR A 9 -16.37 -11.50 5.91
C THR A 9 -16.84 -12.87 5.43
N SER A 10 -16.87 -13.08 4.12
CA SER A 10 -17.42 -14.29 3.52
C SER A 10 -16.52 -15.50 3.77
N GLY A 11 -15.20 -15.27 3.91
CA GLY A 11 -14.21 -16.33 4.02
C GLY A 11 -14.02 -17.13 2.73
N TYR A 12 -14.67 -16.72 1.64
CA TYR A 12 -14.54 -17.33 0.33
C TYR A 12 -13.54 -16.57 -0.51
N PHE A 13 -12.75 -17.28 -1.31
CA PHE A 13 -11.87 -16.66 -2.29
C PHE A 13 -12.72 -15.96 -3.36
N GLN A 14 -12.63 -14.62 -3.42
CA GLN A 14 -13.30 -13.84 -4.45
C GLN A 14 -12.39 -13.74 -5.69
N PRO A 15 -12.71 -14.46 -6.80
CA PRO A 15 -11.83 -14.51 -7.96
C PRO A 15 -11.70 -13.16 -8.67
N ASP A 16 -12.72 -12.32 -8.57
CA ASP A 16 -12.75 -10.98 -9.16
C ASP A 16 -12.02 -9.94 -8.30
N GLY A 17 -11.56 -10.32 -7.11
CA GLY A 17 -10.95 -9.42 -6.14
C GLY A 17 -11.95 -8.45 -5.46
N PRO A 18 -11.44 -7.52 -4.63
CA PRO A 18 -12.28 -6.48 -4.02
C PRO A 18 -12.81 -5.50 -5.07
N GLU A 19 -13.92 -4.82 -4.77
CA GLU A 19 -14.47 -3.81 -5.67
C GLU A 19 -13.47 -2.65 -5.85
N ASN A 20 -12.96 -2.45 -7.06
CA ASN A 20 -11.94 -1.43 -7.36
C ASN A 20 -12.38 -0.02 -6.94
N SER A 21 -13.67 0.30 -7.09
CA SER A 21 -14.25 1.59 -6.69
C SER A 21 -14.11 1.87 -5.18
N GLN A 22 -13.91 0.84 -4.36
CA GLN A 22 -13.75 0.92 -2.90
C GLN A 22 -12.27 0.83 -2.46
N CYS A 23 -11.33 0.82 -3.41
CA CYS A 23 -9.89 0.75 -3.11
C CYS A 23 -9.28 2.15 -3.12
N PHE A 24 -9.00 2.69 -1.93
CA PHE A 24 -8.52 4.07 -1.75
C PHE A 24 -7.09 4.12 -1.20
N LEU A 25 -6.26 5.01 -1.73
CA LEU A 25 -4.95 5.33 -1.14
C LEU A 25 -4.99 6.73 -0.53
N TYR A 26 -4.52 6.85 0.72
CA TYR A 26 -4.51 8.10 1.48
C TYR A 26 -3.09 8.54 1.85
N ARG A 27 -2.91 9.85 2.00
CA ARG A 27 -1.80 10.46 2.72
C ARG A 27 -2.37 11.36 3.82
N GLY A 28 -2.23 10.93 5.07
CA GLY A 28 -2.91 11.59 6.19
C GLY A 28 -4.43 11.56 5.98
N GLN A 29 -5.06 12.73 5.89
CA GLN A 29 -6.51 12.88 5.67
C GLN A 29 -6.88 13.09 4.19
N LYS A 30 -5.90 13.09 3.28
CA LYS A 30 -6.12 13.38 1.85
C LYS A 30 -6.19 12.08 1.05
N LEU A 31 -7.27 11.91 0.28
CA LEU A 31 -7.36 10.88 -0.76
C LEU A 31 -6.41 11.25 -1.90
N ILE A 32 -5.48 10.35 -2.24
CA ILE A 32 -4.48 10.57 -3.30
C ILE A 32 -4.66 9.63 -4.50
N GLN A 33 -5.36 8.51 -4.34
CA GLN A 33 -5.63 7.58 -5.45
C GLN A 33 -6.92 6.79 -5.24
N GLN A 34 -7.71 6.63 -6.32
CA GLN A 34 -8.88 5.76 -6.40
C GLN A 34 -9.16 5.41 -7.89
N PRO A 35 -9.18 4.12 -8.29
CA PRO A 35 -8.73 2.96 -7.53
C PRO A 35 -7.21 3.01 -7.28
N ILE A 36 -6.71 2.27 -6.30
CA ILE A 36 -5.27 2.09 -6.10
C ILE A 36 -4.65 1.42 -7.34
N GLN A 37 -3.46 1.87 -7.76
CA GLN A 37 -2.68 1.20 -8.80
C GLN A 37 -1.73 0.17 -8.17
N PHE A 38 -2.17 -1.08 -8.12
CA PHE A 38 -1.39 -2.16 -7.50
C PHE A 38 0.00 -2.35 -8.13
N GLN A 39 0.15 -2.13 -9.44
CA GLN A 39 1.42 -2.34 -10.14
C GLN A 39 2.55 -1.40 -9.68
N THR A 40 2.22 -0.19 -9.22
CA THR A 40 3.21 0.80 -8.75
C THR A 40 3.20 0.96 -7.23
N LEU A 41 2.20 0.41 -6.53
CA LEU A 41 2.00 0.62 -5.10
C LEU A 41 3.24 0.34 -4.24
N THR A 42 3.99 -0.72 -4.56
CA THR A 42 5.25 -1.05 -3.86
C THR A 42 6.28 0.06 -3.99
N GLU A 43 6.45 0.59 -5.21
CA GLU A 43 7.42 1.65 -5.52
C GLU A 43 6.99 2.97 -4.88
N ASP A 44 5.70 3.28 -4.93
CA ASP A 44 5.10 4.45 -4.32
C ASP A 44 5.32 4.47 -2.79
N MET A 45 5.07 3.34 -2.11
CA MET A 45 5.30 3.20 -0.67
C MET A 45 6.79 3.31 -0.30
N VAL A 46 7.68 2.69 -1.07
CA VAL A 46 9.13 2.78 -0.83
C VAL A 46 9.63 4.21 -1.07
N THR A 47 9.08 4.92 -2.05
CA THR A 47 9.41 6.33 -2.31
C THR A 47 8.95 7.25 -1.18
N ASP A 48 7.77 6.99 -0.61
CA ASP A 48 7.26 7.71 0.55
C ASP A 48 8.13 7.46 1.79
N TRP A 49 8.56 6.22 2.03
CA TRP A 49 9.50 5.89 3.11
C TRP A 49 10.85 6.60 2.95
N LYS A 50 11.43 6.61 1.74
CA LYS A 50 12.70 7.34 1.48
C LYS A 50 12.54 8.82 1.81
N SER A 51 11.44 9.42 1.38
CA SER A 51 11.11 10.81 1.67
C SER A 51 10.99 11.07 3.19
N PHE A 52 10.34 10.17 3.93
CA PHE A 52 10.27 10.23 5.39
C PHE A 52 11.65 10.14 6.04
N LEU A 53 12.50 9.21 5.56
CA LEU A 53 13.85 9.01 6.09
C LEU A 53 14.73 10.23 5.86
N ASP A 54 14.73 10.79 4.66
CA ASP A 54 15.52 11.99 4.31
C ASP A 54 15.10 13.18 5.17
N GLN A 55 13.80 13.38 5.38
CA GLN A 55 13.28 14.44 6.26
C GLN A 55 13.66 14.20 7.73
N SER A 56 13.58 12.95 8.19
CA SER A 56 13.92 12.59 9.57
C SER A 56 15.42 12.70 9.85
N GLN A 57 16.27 12.48 8.84
CA GLN A 57 17.73 12.58 8.97
C GLN A 57 18.29 13.99 8.76
N SER A 58 17.65 14.81 7.93
CA SER A 58 18.10 16.18 7.59
C SER A 58 17.65 17.25 8.59
N GLY A 59 16.75 16.92 9.52
CA GLY A 59 16.30 17.84 10.57
C GLY A 59 17.43 18.29 11.50
N LYS A 60 17.30 19.52 12.05
CA LYS A 60 18.27 20.14 12.98
C LYS A 60 18.57 19.32 14.25
N THR A 61 17.72 18.34 14.57
CA THR A 61 17.97 17.33 15.60
C THR A 61 17.63 15.96 15.03
N ARG A 62 18.64 15.10 14.89
CA ARG A 62 18.51 13.74 14.38
C ARG A 62 17.86 12.88 15.47
N GLN A 63 16.54 12.94 15.57
CA GLN A 63 15.79 12.24 16.61
C GLN A 63 15.60 10.76 16.23
N PRO A 64 15.58 9.85 17.22
CA PRO A 64 15.15 8.48 16.97
C PRO A 64 13.71 8.50 16.47
N PHE A 65 13.41 7.66 15.48
CA PHE A 65 12.07 7.53 14.94
C PHE A 65 11.61 6.08 14.99
N PHE A 66 10.30 5.91 15.06
CA PHE A 66 9.65 4.64 14.81
C PHE A 66 8.85 4.78 13.52
N TYR A 67 9.09 3.88 12.57
CA TYR A 67 8.39 3.86 11.29
C TYR A 67 7.76 2.49 11.09
N TYR A 68 6.44 2.48 11.02
CA TYR A 68 5.65 1.28 10.79
C TYR A 68 5.38 1.13 9.30
N PHE A 69 5.97 0.11 8.70
CA PHE A 69 5.83 -0.15 7.27
C PHE A 69 5.04 -1.43 7.02
N SER A 70 3.74 -1.28 6.75
CA SER A 70 2.82 -2.38 6.50
C SER A 70 2.55 -2.54 5.00
N PHE A 71 3.36 -3.33 4.30
CA PHE A 71 3.06 -3.68 2.91
C PHE A 71 1.68 -4.36 2.82
N PRO A 72 0.84 -4.02 1.82
CA PRO A 72 -0.44 -4.70 1.61
C PRO A 72 -0.30 -6.06 0.92
N HIS A 73 0.92 -6.47 0.50
CA HIS A 73 1.17 -7.81 -0.03
C HIS A 73 0.77 -8.85 1.02
N VAL A 74 0.07 -9.91 0.59
CA VAL A 74 -0.56 -11.03 1.34
C VAL A 74 -2.08 -10.98 1.54
N HIS A 75 -2.76 -9.90 1.16
CA HIS A 75 -4.23 -9.92 1.00
C HIS A 75 -4.60 -10.43 -0.41
N THR A 76 -4.74 -11.75 -0.55
CA THR A 76 -5.41 -12.52 -1.64
C THR A 76 -5.04 -12.29 -3.12
N ALA A 77 -4.46 -11.15 -3.52
CA ALA A 77 -3.94 -10.89 -4.86
C ALA A 77 -2.42 -10.70 -4.81
N LEU A 78 -1.67 -11.62 -5.42
CA LEU A 78 -0.25 -11.43 -5.66
C LEU A 78 -0.09 -10.51 -6.88
N TRP A 79 0.23 -9.24 -6.66
CA TRP A 79 0.75 -8.37 -7.72
C TRP A 79 2.26 -8.26 -7.60
N ALA A 80 2.88 -7.83 -8.70
CA ALA A 80 4.28 -7.50 -8.74
C ALA A 80 4.45 -6.28 -9.64
N ALA A 81 5.36 -5.39 -9.26
CA ALA A 81 5.79 -4.35 -10.18
C ALA A 81 6.37 -4.97 -11.46
N LYS A 82 6.39 -4.20 -12.55
CA LYS A 82 6.79 -4.68 -13.88
C LYS A 82 8.14 -5.40 -13.83
N ASP A 83 9.08 -4.88 -13.06
CA ASP A 83 10.44 -5.41 -12.94
C ASP A 83 10.53 -6.70 -12.14
N PHE A 84 9.50 -7.07 -11.39
CA PHE A 84 9.46 -8.29 -10.57
C PHE A 84 8.49 -9.35 -11.11
N LYS A 85 7.67 -9.01 -12.12
CA LYS A 85 6.71 -9.93 -12.72
C LYS A 85 7.42 -11.13 -13.36
N GLY A 86 7.01 -12.35 -12.98
CA GLY A 86 7.52 -13.60 -13.56
C GLY A 86 8.96 -13.95 -13.17
N LYS A 87 9.56 -13.26 -12.19
CA LYS A 87 10.94 -13.51 -11.75
C LYS A 87 11.06 -14.40 -10.52
N SER A 88 9.95 -14.83 -9.93
CA SER A 88 9.97 -15.79 -8.82
C SER A 88 10.46 -17.14 -9.35
N GLN A 89 11.67 -17.53 -8.95
CA GLN A 89 12.24 -18.85 -9.17
C GLN A 89 12.30 -19.56 -7.81
N ARG A 90 12.00 -20.86 -7.81
CA ARG A 90 12.06 -21.71 -6.62
C ARG A 90 13.47 -22.27 -6.43
#